data_AF-A0A844EHY6-F1
#
_entry.id   AF-A0A844EHY6-F1
#
_cell.length_a   1.000
_cell.length_b   1.000
_cell.length_c   1.000
_cell.angle_alpha   90.00
_cell.angle_beta   90.00
_cell.angle_gamma   90.00
#
_symmetry.space_group_name_H-M   'P 1'
#
loop_
_entity.id
_entity.type
_entity.pdbx_description
1 polymer ?
#
loop_
_entity_poly.entity_id
_entity_poly.type
_entity_poly.pdbx_seq_one_letter_code
_entity_poly.pdbx_strand_id
1 'polypeptide(L)'
;GNSKYAPPQTLNWTENTALATADISKATDTLSFDVLMNTQEGLYRLDKNGTPKGALATNTIITDNGRHYTFNLRKGVKWTNG
;
A
#
# COMPACT_ATOMS: atom_id res chain seq x y z
N GLY A 1 25.90 -2.36 0.50
CA GLY A 1 26.06 -1.14 -0.31
C GLY A 1 25.51 0.02 0.49
N ASN A 2 26.36 0.97 0.87
CA ASN A 2 26.06 2.02 1.84
C ASN A 2 26.10 3.40 1.15
N SER A 3 25.49 3.52 -0.03
CA SER A 3 25.39 4.79 -0.74
C SER A 3 24.16 5.56 -0.22
N LYS A 4 24.39 6.65 0.51
CA LYS A 4 23.33 7.57 0.91
C LYS A 4 22.80 8.30 -0.33
N TYR A 5 21.48 8.38 -0.47
CA TYR A 5 20.83 9.15 -1.53
C TYR A 5 21.15 10.66 -1.40
N ALA A 6 21.32 11.36 -2.52
CA ALA A 6 21.61 12.79 -2.53
C ALA A 6 20.32 13.63 -2.35
N PRO A 7 20.25 14.58 -1.41
CA PRO A 7 19.10 15.48 -1.27
C PRO A 7 19.06 16.56 -2.38
N PRO A 8 17.86 17.03 -2.79
CA PRO A 8 16.53 16.63 -2.35
C PRO A 8 16.02 15.36 -3.08
N GLN A 9 15.25 14.53 -2.36
CA GLN A 9 14.55 13.36 -2.92
C GLN A 9 13.16 13.77 -3.44
N THR A 10 13.13 14.59 -4.50
CA THR A 10 11.89 15.12 -5.09
C THR A 10 11.62 14.44 -6.43
N LEU A 11 10.37 14.01 -6.62
CA LEU A 11 9.88 13.48 -7.88
C LEU A 11 8.85 14.44 -8.49
N ASN A 12 9.11 14.91 -9.70
CA ASN A 12 8.12 15.62 -10.51
C ASN A 12 7.55 14.64 -11.54
N TRP A 13 6.23 14.52 -11.59
CA TRP A 13 5.51 13.53 -12.39
C TRP A 13 4.30 14.18 -13.06
N THR A 14 3.87 13.65 -14.20
CA THR A 14 2.66 14.08 -14.92
C THR A 14 1.72 12.92 -15.23
N GLU A 15 0.43 13.14 -15.13
CA GLU A 15 -0.61 12.20 -15.55
C GLU A 15 -1.38 12.74 -16.75
N ASN A 16 -1.82 11.85 -17.64
CA ASN A 16 -2.54 12.23 -18.86
C ASN A 16 -4.07 12.27 -18.68
N THR A 17 -4.56 11.82 -17.53
CA THR A 17 -5.99 11.79 -17.18
C THR A 17 -6.22 12.48 -15.83
N ALA A 18 -7.43 12.98 -15.63
CA ALA A 18 -7.82 13.51 -14.33
C ALA A 18 -8.10 12.35 -13.34
N LEU A 19 -7.80 12.57 -12.07
CA LEU A 19 -8.17 11.64 -11.00
C LEU A 19 -9.68 11.48 -10.95
N ALA A 20 -10.18 10.25 -11.09
CA ALA A 20 -11.61 9.98 -11.02
C ALA A 20 -12.12 10.05 -9.58
N THR A 21 -11.41 9.44 -8.62
CA THR A 21 -11.78 9.47 -7.20
C THR A 21 -10.60 9.15 -6.27
N ALA A 22 -10.61 9.72 -5.06
CA ALA A 22 -9.73 9.34 -3.95
C ALA A 22 -10.47 8.50 -2.88
N ASP A 23 -11.71 8.10 -3.15
CA ASP A 23 -12.51 7.22 -2.30
C ASP A 23 -12.24 5.76 -2.67
N ILE A 24 -11.57 5.01 -1.78
CA ILE A 24 -11.18 3.61 -2.01
C ILE A 24 -12.38 2.69 -2.30
N SER A 25 -13.58 3.04 -1.82
CA SER A 25 -14.78 2.24 -2.05
C SER A 25 -15.39 2.40 -3.44
N LYS A 26 -14.94 3.42 -4.20
CA LYS A 26 -15.49 3.80 -5.51
C LYS A 26 -14.46 3.76 -6.64
N ALA A 27 -13.18 3.57 -6.33
CA ALA A 27 -12.13 3.53 -7.33
C ALA A 27 -12.27 2.29 -8.23
N THR A 28 -12.26 2.51 -9.54
CA THR A 28 -12.36 1.44 -10.55
C THR A 28 -11.30 1.57 -11.66
N ASP A 29 -10.52 2.65 -11.66
CA ASP A 29 -9.50 2.96 -12.67
C ASP A 29 -8.09 2.96 -12.07
N THR A 30 -7.09 2.79 -12.94
CA THR A 30 -5.67 2.68 -12.56
C THR A 30 -5.15 3.91 -11.83
N LEU A 31 -5.43 5.11 -12.31
CA LEU A 31 -4.90 6.34 -11.71
C LEU A 31 -5.43 6.55 -10.29
N SER A 32 -6.72 6.28 -10.06
CA SER A 32 -7.27 6.29 -8.70
C SER A 32 -6.54 5.30 -7.80
N PHE A 33 -6.29 4.07 -8.26
CA PHE A 33 -5.52 3.10 -7.49
C PHE A 33 -4.06 3.52 -7.28
N ASP A 34 -3.39 4.16 -8.24
CA ASP A 34 -2.02 4.65 -8.07
C ASP A 34 -1.94 5.71 -6.96
N VAL A 35 -2.88 6.66 -6.93
CA VAL A 35 -2.96 7.66 -5.85
C VAL A 35 -3.27 6.99 -4.50
N LEU A 36 -4.23 6.05 -4.47
CA LEU A 36 -4.60 5.33 -3.26
C LEU A 36 -3.46 4.46 -2.71
N MET A 37 -2.69 3.80 -3.59
CA MET A 37 -1.54 3.00 -3.19
C MET A 37 -0.40 3.85 -2.62
N ASN A 38 -0.32 5.14 -2.92
CA ASN A 38 0.68 6.03 -2.32
C ASN A 38 0.21 6.66 -1.00
N THR A 39 -1.10 6.71 -0.75
CA THR A 39 -1.69 7.42 0.40
C THR A 39 -2.35 6.52 1.44
N GLN A 40 -2.62 5.26 1.09
CA GLN A 40 -3.22 4.25 1.93
C GLN A 40 -2.34 3.00 1.99
N GLU A 41 -2.65 2.10 2.91
CA GLU A 41 -1.92 0.85 3.08
C GLU A 41 -2.91 -0.26 3.49
N GLY A 42 -2.80 -1.42 2.85
CA GLY A 42 -3.63 -2.59 3.14
C GLY A 42 -2.93 -3.60 4.04
N LEU A 43 -3.53 -4.80 4.18
CA LEU A 43 -2.88 -5.91 4.89
C LEU A 43 -1.59 -6.37 4.19
N TYR A 44 -1.60 -6.37 2.85
CA TYR A 44 -0.48 -6.75 1.98
C TYR A 44 -0.27 -5.70 0.88
N ARG A 45 0.95 -5.63 0.35
CA ARG A 45 1.33 -4.90 -0.86
C ARG A 45 2.28 -5.77 -1.69
N LEU A 46 2.32 -5.54 -2.99
CA LEU A 46 3.29 -6.19 -3.86
C LEU A 46 4.70 -5.61 -3.63
N ASP A 47 5.71 -6.48 -3.56
CA ASP A 47 7.10 -6.04 -3.60
C ASP A 47 7.54 -5.65 -5.03
N LYS A 48 8.80 -5.24 -5.18
CA LYS A 48 9.38 -4.86 -6.48
C LYS A 48 9.35 -5.95 -7.56
N ASN A 49 9.10 -7.21 -7.17
CA ASN A 49 9.01 -8.36 -8.08
C ASN A 49 7.55 -8.78 -8.30
N GLY A 50 6.57 -7.99 -7.83
CA GLY A 50 5.15 -8.33 -7.93
C GLY A 50 4.70 -9.42 -6.95
N THR A 51 5.50 -9.74 -5.92
CA THR A 51 5.14 -10.77 -4.94
C THR A 51 4.40 -10.15 -3.75
N PRO A 52 3.24 -10.69 -3.32
CA PRO A 52 2.56 -10.20 -2.13
C PRO A 52 3.45 -10.29 -0.89
N LYS A 53 3.61 -9.16 -0.19
CA LYS A 53 4.33 -9.04 1.07
C LYS A 53 3.47 -8.35 2.12
N GLY A 54 3.60 -8.78 3.37
CA GLY A 54 2.87 -8.19 4.50
C GLY A 54 3.17 -6.69 4.63
N ALA A 55 2.13 -5.88 4.49
CA ALA A 55 2.16 -4.44 4.69
C ALA A 55 1.73 -4.16 6.13
N LEU A 56 0.46 -3.89 6.43
CA LEU A 56 -0.02 -3.78 7.82
C LEU A 56 0.00 -5.12 8.57
N ALA A 57 -0.15 -6.25 7.87
CA ALA A 57 -0.04 -7.57 8.48
C ALA A 57 1.43 -7.95 8.69
N THR A 58 1.79 -8.27 9.93
CA THR A 58 3.09 -8.84 10.32
C THR A 58 3.11 -10.35 10.24
N ASN A 59 1.95 -10.99 10.44
CA ASN A 59 1.75 -12.42 10.33
C ASN A 59 0.32 -12.71 9.88
N THR A 60 0.14 -13.81 9.14
CA THR A 60 -1.16 -14.29 8.67
C THR A 60 -1.26 -15.78 8.95
N ILE A 61 -2.27 -16.17 9.73
CA ILE A 61 -2.56 -17.57 10.04
C ILE A 61 -3.78 -17.96 9.22
N ILE A 62 -3.65 -19.03 8.45
CA ILE A 62 -4.70 -19.55 7.58
C ILE A 62 -5.11 -20.92 8.12
N THR A 63 -6.40 -21.10 8.39
CA THR A 63 -6.97 -22.36 8.92
C THR A 63 -8.25 -22.72 8.16
N ASP A 64 -8.86 -23.84 8.54
CA ASP A 64 -10.10 -24.34 7.93
C ASP A 64 -10.03 -24.43 6.39
N ASN A 65 -8.98 -25.08 5.87
CA ASN A 65 -8.77 -25.27 4.43
C ASN A 65 -8.79 -23.95 3.63
N GLY A 66 -8.30 -22.85 4.21
CA GLY A 66 -8.23 -21.56 3.52
C GLY A 66 -9.50 -20.72 3.63
N ARG A 67 -10.42 -21.05 4.55
CA ARG A 67 -11.62 -20.22 4.78
C ARG A 67 -11.47 -19.24 5.93
N HIS A 68 -10.56 -19.49 6.87
CA HIS A 68 -10.36 -18.64 8.04
C HIS A 68 -8.97 -18.01 8.04
N TYR A 69 -8.93 -16.67 8.08
CA TYR A 69 -7.71 -15.87 8.10
C TYR A 69 -7.65 -15.05 9.39
N THR A 70 -6.53 -15.13 10.10
CA THR A 70 -6.22 -14.26 11.24
C THR A 70 -4.96 -13.45 10.93
N PHE A 71 -5.07 -12.12 11.00
CA PHE A 71 -3.98 -11.20 10.71
C PHE A 71 -3.48 -10.52 11.99
N ASN A 72 -2.18 -10.63 12.27
CA ASN A 72 -1.53 -9.85 13.33
C ASN A 72 -1.05 -8.52 12.74
N LEU A 73 -1.59 -7.41 13.19
CA LEU A 73 -1.26 -6.08 12.67
C LEU A 73 0.01 -5.51 13.30
N ARG A 74 0.71 -4.63 12.56
CA ARG A 74 1.80 -3.82 13.09
C ARG A 74 1.32 -2.98 14.28
N LYS A 75 2.11 -2.93 15.35
CA LYS A 75 1.82 -2.10 16.51
C LYS A 75 2.23 -0.65 16.24
N GLY A 76 1.47 0.30 16.79
CA GLY A 76 1.81 1.72 16.72
C GLY A 76 1.61 2.38 15.36
N VAL A 77 0.94 1.71 14.41
CA VAL A 77 0.49 2.37 13.18
C VAL A 77 -0.55 3.42 13.52
N LYS A 78 -0.49 4.56 12.84
CA LYS A 78 -1.38 5.70 13.05
C LYS A 78 -1.97 6.12 11.72
N TRP A 79 -3.20 6.63 11.78
CA TRP A 79 -3.71 7.43 10.69
C TRP A 79 -2.98 8.77 10.66
N THR A 80 -3.09 9.47 9.54
CA THR A 80 -2.47 10.79 9.36
C THR A 80 -2.97 11.82 10.36
N ASN A 81 -4.14 11.60 10.97
CA ASN A 81 -4.75 12.47 11.98
C ASN A 81 -4.52 12.06 13.44
N GLY A 82 -3.64 11.07 13.71
CA GLY A 82 -3.25 10.64 15.06
C GLY A 82 -3.98 9.42 15.59
#